data_AF-A0A358M3N2-F1
#
_entry.id   AF-A0A358M3N2-F1
#
_cell.length_a   1.000
_cell.length_b   1.000
_cell.length_c   1.000
_cell.angle_alpha   90.00
_cell.angle_beta   90.00
_cell.angle_gamma   90.00
#
_symmetry.space_group_name_H-M   'P 1'
#
loop_
_entity.id
_entity.type
_entity.pdbx_description
1 polymer ?
#
loop_
_entity_poly.entity_id
_entity_poly.type
_entity_poly.pdbx_seq_one_letter_code
_entity_poly.pdbx_strand_id
1 'polypeptide(L)'
;MLLKQKFPGREYFRVIFFIPVILAGVIMSYLFNDGVGSISVFGSIVGSASGGFFGNLTQYIGNIMWSSSVEILIFLAALQSVPDILYEVVEIDGATAWESFWHVTLPYISPFVILNCVYALVDSFVKYDNPIMSMMQSMTEAGTKYGMASALSWMYMLITLVTILIFILLTRRWLR
;
A
#
# COMPACT_ATOMS: atom_id res chain seq x y z
N MET A 1 1.91 -5.74 26.39
CA MET A 1 0.61 -5.03 26.25
C MET A 1 0.77 -3.51 26.40
N LEU A 2 1.73 -2.89 25.70
CA LEU A 2 1.92 -1.42 25.70
C LEU A 2 1.28 -0.73 24.47
N LEU A 3 0.77 -1.52 23.51
CA LEU A 3 0.18 -1.02 22.26
C LEU A 3 -1.36 -0.88 22.28
N LYS A 4 -2.00 -1.19 23.40
CA LYS A 4 -3.45 -0.96 23.61
C LYS A 4 -3.78 -0.08 24.81
N GLN A 5 -2.81 0.69 25.30
CA GLN A 5 -3.16 1.84 26.12
C GLN A 5 -3.89 2.84 25.22
N LYS A 6 -5.11 3.23 25.61
CA LYS A 6 -5.91 4.25 24.93
C LYS A 6 -5.12 5.57 24.88
N PHE A 7 -4.29 5.76 23.86
CA PHE A 7 -3.58 7.01 23.67
C PHE A 7 -4.58 8.10 23.26
N PRO A 8 -4.76 9.17 24.06
CA PRO A 8 -5.55 10.33 23.66
C PRO A 8 -4.79 11.02 22.52
N GLY A 9 -5.25 10.83 21.28
CA GLY A 9 -4.56 11.29 20.08
C GLY A 9 -4.76 10.42 18.83
N ARG A 10 -5.37 9.23 18.97
CA ARG A 10 -5.60 8.27 17.89
C ARG A 10 -6.36 8.82 16.68
N GLU A 11 -7.27 9.77 16.88
CA GLU A 11 -8.00 10.42 15.77
C GLU A 11 -7.10 11.33 14.95
N TYR A 12 -6.21 12.11 15.58
CA TYR A 12 -5.25 12.95 14.88
C TYR A 12 -4.25 12.12 14.05
N PHE A 13 -3.74 11.03 14.63
CA PHE A 13 -2.89 10.10 13.87
C PHE A 13 -3.64 9.52 12.67
N ARG A 14 -4.92 9.11 12.84
CA ARG A 14 -5.75 8.63 11.74
C ARG A 14 -5.87 9.70 10.65
N VAL A 15 -6.19 10.95 10.97
CA VAL A 15 -6.31 12.03 9.97
C VAL A 15 -4.99 12.26 9.21
N ILE A 16 -3.85 12.30 9.91
CA ILE A 16 -2.53 12.51 9.28
C ILE A 16 -2.20 11.37 8.31
N PHE A 17 -2.51 10.11 8.64
CA PHE A 17 -2.30 8.97 7.75
C PHE A 17 -3.30 8.88 6.58
N PHE A 18 -4.48 9.52 6.71
CA PHE A 18 -5.50 9.55 5.65
C PHE A 18 -5.24 10.64 4.60
N ILE A 19 -4.58 11.74 4.95
CA ILE A 19 -4.28 12.84 4.02
C ILE A 19 -3.49 12.36 2.77
N PRO A 20 -2.39 11.59 2.90
CA PRO A 20 -1.64 11.12 1.73
C PRO A 20 -2.46 10.22 0.81
N VAL A 21 -3.32 9.36 1.36
CA VAL A 21 -4.17 8.44 0.59
C VAL A 21 -5.18 9.20 -0.28
N ILE A 22 -5.81 10.22 0.28
CA ILE A 22 -6.81 11.02 -0.44
C ILE A 22 -6.14 11.83 -1.55
N LEU A 23 -4.96 12.39 -1.27
CA LEU A 23 -4.18 13.14 -2.27
C LEU A 23 -3.60 12.22 -3.36
N ALA A 24 -3.24 10.98 -3.00
CA ALA A 24 -2.63 10.02 -3.90
C ALA A 24 -3.52 9.65 -5.10
N GLY A 25 -4.82 9.48 -4.87
CA GLY A 25 -5.75 9.00 -5.90
C GLY A 25 -6.14 10.03 -6.97
N VAL A 26 -6.11 11.33 -6.66
CA VAL A 26 -6.68 12.37 -7.55
C VAL A 26 -5.61 13.24 -8.20
N ILE A 27 -4.40 13.35 -7.62
CA ILE A 27 -3.45 14.42 -7.97
C ILE A 27 -2.03 13.90 -8.28
N MET A 28 -1.74 12.62 -8.06
CA MET A 28 -0.36 12.12 -8.14
C MET A 28 0.28 12.11 -9.52
N SER A 29 -0.47 11.80 -10.57
CA SER A 29 0.09 11.83 -11.93
C SER A 29 0.61 13.22 -12.30
N TYR A 30 -0.08 14.28 -11.84
CA TYR A 30 0.30 15.67 -12.08
C TYR A 30 1.41 16.12 -11.12
N LEU A 31 1.32 15.78 -9.83
CA LEU A 31 2.33 16.17 -8.83
C LEU A 31 3.69 15.50 -9.05
N PHE A 32 3.74 14.25 -9.51
CA PHE A 32 5.02 13.60 -9.86
C PHE A 32 5.64 14.17 -11.14
N ASN A 33 4.84 14.58 -12.12
CA ASN A 33 5.32 15.22 -13.34
C ASN A 33 5.84 16.64 -13.07
N ASP A 34 5.18 17.38 -12.19
CA ASP A 34 5.59 18.71 -11.72
C ASP A 34 6.70 18.68 -10.64
N GLY A 35 7.30 17.51 -10.35
CA GLY A 35 8.44 17.37 -9.43
C GLY A 35 8.09 17.47 -7.93
N VAL A 36 6.81 17.60 -7.59
CA VAL A 36 6.26 17.71 -6.23
C VAL A 36 6.09 16.33 -5.56
N GLY A 37 5.92 15.28 -6.36
CA GLY A 37 5.82 13.88 -5.89
C GLY A 37 7.19 13.22 -5.66
N SER A 38 8.25 13.73 -6.30
CA SER A 38 9.60 13.38 -5.88
C SER A 38 9.86 14.08 -4.56
N ILE A 39 10.49 13.39 -3.61
CA ILE A 39 10.92 13.96 -2.32
C ILE A 39 11.90 15.13 -2.46
N SER A 40 12.09 15.71 -3.66
CA SER A 40 12.82 16.94 -3.94
C SER A 40 12.45 18.07 -2.99
N VAL A 41 11.20 18.16 -2.52
CA VAL A 41 10.74 19.15 -1.53
C VAL A 41 11.26 18.83 -0.12
N PHE A 42 11.30 17.56 0.27
CA PHE A 42 11.86 17.15 1.57
C PHE A 42 13.40 17.16 1.57
N GLY A 43 14.03 16.86 0.43
CA GLY A 43 15.47 16.97 0.22
C GLY A 43 15.96 18.42 0.04
N SER A 44 15.07 19.37 -0.18
CA SER A 44 15.39 20.81 -0.14
C SER A 44 15.19 21.41 1.26
N ILE A 45 14.34 20.83 2.11
CA ILE A 45 14.21 21.21 3.53
C ILE A 45 15.32 20.55 4.38
N VAL A 46 15.63 19.28 4.12
CA VAL A 46 16.77 18.55 4.69
C VAL A 46 17.95 18.77 3.76
N GLY A 47 18.60 19.92 3.90
CA GLY A 47 19.67 20.33 3.01
C GLY A 47 20.71 19.23 2.78
N SER A 48 21.11 19.09 1.50
CA SER A 48 22.35 18.44 1.06
C SER A 48 22.33 16.90 1.00
N ALA A 49 21.78 16.34 -0.08
CA ALA A 49 22.35 15.15 -0.73
C ALA A 49 21.78 14.94 -2.14
N SER A 50 21.75 15.98 -2.96
CA SER A 50 21.66 15.83 -4.41
C SER A 50 22.95 15.19 -4.91
N GLY A 51 23.00 13.85 -4.97
CA GLY A 51 24.09 13.08 -5.56
C GLY A 51 24.84 12.19 -4.58
N GLY A 52 24.30 11.00 -4.30
CA GLY A 52 24.97 9.95 -3.55
C GLY A 52 24.06 8.76 -3.27
N PHE A 53 24.63 7.60 -2.94
CA PHE A 53 23.89 6.39 -2.56
C PHE A 53 22.82 6.65 -1.48
N PHE A 54 23.12 7.51 -0.50
CA PHE A 54 22.21 7.88 0.58
C PHE A 54 21.05 8.81 0.15
N GLY A 55 21.28 9.70 -0.83
CA GLY A 55 20.23 10.56 -1.39
C GLY A 55 19.20 9.74 -2.17
N ASN A 56 19.69 8.81 -2.99
CA ASN A 56 18.84 7.85 -3.70
C ASN A 56 18.06 6.95 -2.73
N LEU A 57 18.72 6.42 -1.69
CA LEU A 57 18.06 5.56 -0.70
C LEU A 57 16.92 6.29 0.03
N THR A 58 17.13 7.54 0.43
CA THR A 58 16.11 8.35 1.11
C THR A 58 14.92 8.62 0.19
N GLN A 59 15.19 8.88 -1.10
CA GLN A 59 14.15 9.06 -2.11
C GLN A 59 13.35 7.78 -2.35
N TYR A 60 14.01 6.62 -2.43
CA TYR A 60 13.31 5.33 -2.56
C TYR A 60 12.45 5.02 -1.34
N ILE A 61 12.99 5.18 -0.13
CA ILE A 61 12.23 4.94 1.12
C ILE A 61 11.04 5.89 1.21
N GLY A 62 11.21 7.17 0.86
CA GLY A 62 10.13 8.14 0.84
C GLY A 62 9.02 7.79 -0.14
N ASN A 63 9.38 7.38 -1.36
CA ASN A 63 8.42 6.92 -2.37
C ASN A 63 7.67 5.65 -1.92
N ILE A 64 8.36 4.71 -1.27
CA ILE A 64 7.74 3.51 -0.72
C ILE A 64 6.77 3.89 0.41
N MET A 65 7.20 4.73 1.36
CA MET A 65 6.34 5.20 2.46
C MET A 65 5.08 5.90 1.96
N TRP A 66 5.19 6.75 0.93
CA TRP A 66 4.04 7.44 0.36
C TRP A 66 3.12 6.49 -0.42
N SER A 67 3.68 5.54 -1.17
CA SER A 67 2.89 4.59 -1.96
C SER A 67 2.22 3.49 -1.13
N SER A 68 2.78 3.12 0.03
CA SER A 68 2.21 2.11 0.94
C SER A 68 1.13 2.65 1.89
N SER A 69 0.66 3.89 1.68
CA SER A 69 -0.33 4.51 2.59
C SER A 69 -1.64 3.70 2.69
N VAL A 70 -2.12 3.11 1.59
CA VAL A 70 -3.34 2.29 1.58
C VAL A 70 -3.12 0.94 2.28
N GLU A 71 -1.97 0.31 2.06
CA GLU A 71 -1.61 -0.96 2.68
C GLU A 71 -1.55 -0.83 4.20
N ILE A 72 -0.98 0.26 4.71
CA ILE A 72 -0.92 0.57 6.14
C ILE A 72 -2.33 0.70 6.72
N LEU A 73 -3.27 1.35 6.02
CA LEU A 73 -4.65 1.48 6.49
C LEU A 73 -5.37 0.14 6.56
N ILE A 74 -5.17 -0.74 5.58
CA ILE A 74 -5.74 -2.09 5.58
C ILE A 74 -5.21 -2.88 6.78
N PHE A 75 -3.89 -2.83 7.02
CA PHE A 75 -3.29 -3.47 8.20
C PHE A 75 -3.80 -2.91 9.52
N LEU A 76 -3.96 -1.58 9.60
CA LEU A 76 -4.47 -0.92 10.79
C LEU A 76 -5.94 -1.29 11.05
N ALA A 77 -6.76 -1.38 10.01
CA ALA A 77 -8.14 -1.84 10.11
C ALA A 77 -8.23 -3.31 10.53
N ALA A 78 -7.35 -4.17 9.99
CA ALA A 78 -7.24 -5.57 10.37
C ALA A 78 -6.91 -5.74 11.85
N LEU A 79 -5.93 -4.98 12.36
CA LEU A 79 -5.55 -5.03 13.77
C LEU A 79 -6.67 -4.54 14.70
N GLN A 80 -7.50 -3.60 14.22
CA GLN A 80 -8.67 -3.10 14.93
C GLN A 80 -9.84 -4.08 14.95
N SER A 81 -9.89 -5.01 13.99
CA SER A 81 -10.95 -6.02 13.88
C SER A 81 -10.79 -7.17 14.89
N VAL A 82 -9.63 -7.30 15.54
CA VAL A 82 -9.38 -8.32 16.56
C VAL A 82 -10.19 -7.98 17.82
N PRO A 83 -11.18 -8.81 18.22
CA PRO A 83 -12.02 -8.52 19.38
C PRO A 83 -11.23 -8.61 20.68
N ASP A 84 -11.60 -7.75 21.64
CA ASP A 84 -10.88 -7.59 22.91
C ASP A 84 -10.92 -8.86 23.79
N ILE A 85 -11.97 -9.67 23.65
CA ILE A 85 -12.13 -10.95 24.34
C ILE A 85 -10.96 -11.90 24.10
N LEU A 86 -10.35 -11.88 22.90
CA LEU A 86 -9.20 -12.75 22.58
C LEU A 86 -7.97 -12.36 23.39
N TYR A 87 -7.81 -11.08 23.74
CA TYR A 87 -6.69 -10.63 24.56
C TYR A 87 -6.93 -10.93 26.04
N GLU A 88 -8.18 -10.84 26.51
CA GLU A 88 -8.55 -11.16 27.89
C GLU A 88 -8.34 -12.66 28.20
N VAL A 89 -8.65 -13.55 27.24
CA VAL A 89 -8.37 -14.98 27.37
C VAL A 89 -6.86 -15.26 27.44
N VAL A 90 -6.05 -14.58 26.62
CA VAL A 90 -4.60 -14.73 26.62
C VAL A 90 -3.96 -14.21 27.92
N GLU A 91 -4.54 -13.16 28.51
CA GLU A 91 -4.11 -12.59 29.78
C GLU A 91 -4.43 -13.54 30.96
N ILE A 92 -5.58 -14.23 30.91
CA ILE A 92 -5.94 -15.28 31.87
C ILE A 92 -5.00 -16.50 31.75
N ASP A 93 -4.61 -16.87 30.53
CA ASP A 93 -3.64 -17.96 30.27
C ASP A 93 -2.18 -17.58 30.57
N GLY A 94 -1.91 -16.32 30.95
CA GLY A 94 -0.58 -15.86 31.34
C GLY A 94 0.44 -15.74 30.19
N ALA A 95 -0.02 -15.73 28.94
CA ALA A 95 0.89 -15.67 27.80
C ALA A 95 1.52 -14.27 27.66
N THR A 96 2.77 -14.23 27.20
CA THR A 96 3.48 -12.96 26.99
C THR A 96 2.95 -12.21 25.76
N ALA A 97 3.16 -10.89 25.71
CA ALA A 97 2.69 -10.06 24.60
C ALA A 97 3.26 -10.47 23.22
N TRP A 98 4.45 -11.06 23.19
CA TRP A 98 5.05 -11.60 21.97
C TRP A 98 4.35 -12.88 21.51
N GLU A 99 4.03 -13.75 22.46
CA GLU A 99 3.32 -15.01 22.23
C GLU A 99 1.88 -14.75 21.77
N SER A 100 1.22 -13.75 22.36
CA SER A 100 -0.09 -13.23 21.94
C SER A 100 -0.08 -12.74 20.48
N PHE A 101 0.96 -12.03 20.06
CA PHE A 101 1.06 -11.53 18.68
C PHE A 101 1.14 -12.67 17.67
N TRP A 102 2.01 -13.66 17.90
CA TRP A 102 2.22 -14.77 16.96
C TRP A 102 1.10 -15.81 16.98
N HIS A 103 0.48 -16.09 18.13
CA HIS A 103 -0.54 -17.14 18.26
C HIS A 103 -1.98 -16.65 18.13
N VAL A 104 -2.24 -15.37 18.39
CA VAL A 104 -3.61 -14.83 18.39
C VAL A 104 -3.77 -13.74 17.33
N THR A 105 -2.95 -12.70 17.37
CA THR A 105 -3.11 -11.57 16.45
C THR A 105 -2.81 -11.97 15.01
N LEU A 106 -1.65 -12.58 14.73
CA LEU A 106 -1.21 -12.93 13.38
C LEU A 106 -2.16 -13.92 12.68
N PRO A 107 -2.60 -15.03 13.32
CA PRO A 107 -3.53 -15.96 12.69
C PRO A 107 -4.90 -15.32 12.42
N TYR A 108 -5.38 -14.46 13.33
CA TYR A 108 -6.64 -13.75 13.17
C TYR A 108 -6.60 -12.74 12.02
N ILE A 109 -5.50 -12.01 11.86
CA ILE A 109 -5.34 -11.05 10.75
C ILE A 109 -4.85 -11.69 9.44
N SER A 110 -4.47 -12.97 9.45
CA SER A 110 -3.98 -13.67 8.25
C SER A 110 -4.86 -13.50 6.99
N PRO A 111 -6.21 -13.55 7.03
CA PRO A 111 -7.03 -13.25 5.85
C PRO A 111 -6.87 -11.80 5.37
N PHE A 112 -6.68 -10.85 6.29
CA PHE A 112 -6.43 -9.45 5.94
C PHE A 112 -5.05 -9.22 5.33
N VAL A 113 -4.03 -9.98 5.74
CA VAL A 113 -2.70 -9.95 5.10
C VAL A 113 -2.81 -10.38 3.65
N ILE A 114 -3.59 -11.44 3.36
CA ILE A 114 -3.82 -11.91 1.99
C ILE A 114 -4.55 -10.83 1.18
N LEU A 115 -5.59 -10.21 1.74
CA LEU A 115 -6.31 -9.10 1.09
C LEU A 115 -5.37 -7.94 0.78
N ASN A 116 -4.47 -7.59 1.72
CA ASN A 116 -3.47 -6.56 1.53
C ASN A 116 -2.51 -6.92 0.37
N CYS A 117 -2.00 -8.15 0.33
CA CYS A 117 -1.13 -8.59 -0.76
C CYS A 117 -1.83 -8.59 -2.13
N VAL A 118 -3.11 -8.99 -2.20
CA VAL A 118 -3.90 -8.90 -3.43
C VAL A 118 -4.04 -7.44 -3.85
N TYR A 119 -4.36 -6.55 -2.90
CA TYR A 119 -4.48 -5.12 -3.16
C TYR A 119 -3.15 -4.54 -3.69
N ALA A 120 -2.03 -4.81 -3.01
CA ALA A 120 -0.70 -4.37 -3.42
C ALA A 120 -0.34 -4.85 -4.83
N LEU A 121 -0.72 -6.08 -5.17
CA LEU A 121 -0.53 -6.64 -6.51
C LEU A 121 -1.35 -5.87 -7.54
N VAL A 122 -2.65 -5.64 -7.29
CA VAL A 122 -3.51 -4.86 -8.20
C VAL A 122 -2.99 -3.43 -8.35
N ASP A 123 -2.66 -2.79 -7.25
CA ASP A 123 -2.12 -1.43 -7.22
C ASP A 123 -0.84 -1.33 -8.07
N SER A 124 0.06 -2.30 -7.96
CA SER A 124 1.29 -2.33 -8.78
C SER A 124 1.03 -2.42 -10.30
N PHE A 125 -0.08 -3.02 -10.72
CA PHE A 125 -0.45 -3.06 -12.15
C PHE A 125 -1.16 -1.78 -12.60
N VAL A 126 -1.85 -1.07 -11.71
CA VAL A 126 -2.60 0.15 -12.05
C VAL A 126 -1.77 1.41 -11.82
N LYS A 127 -0.64 1.32 -11.12
CA LYS A 127 0.29 2.44 -10.89
C LYS A 127 0.61 3.18 -12.19
N TYR A 128 0.56 4.51 -12.12
CA TYR A 128 0.82 5.39 -13.25
C TYR A 128 2.26 5.24 -13.80
N ASP A 129 3.20 4.86 -12.94
CA ASP A 129 4.61 4.62 -13.29
C ASP A 129 4.81 3.30 -14.06
N ASN A 130 3.76 2.51 -14.26
CA ASN A 130 3.84 1.31 -15.07
C ASN A 130 4.04 1.69 -16.56
N PRO A 131 5.07 1.16 -17.24
CA PRO A 131 5.39 1.53 -18.63
C PRO A 131 4.26 1.20 -19.60
N ILE A 132 3.45 0.17 -19.30
CA ILE A 132 2.32 -0.21 -20.14
C ILE A 132 1.16 0.77 -19.96
N MET A 133 0.95 1.28 -18.74
CA MET A 133 -0.07 2.28 -18.44
C MET A 133 0.27 3.64 -19.07
N SER A 134 1.52 4.09 -18.96
CA SER A 134 1.97 5.34 -19.58
C SER A 134 1.94 5.26 -21.12
N MET A 135 2.22 4.09 -21.69
CA MET A 135 2.07 3.84 -23.12
C MET A 135 0.60 3.94 -23.58
N MET A 136 -0.37 3.43 -22.82
CA MET A 136 -1.79 3.60 -23.14
C MET A 136 -2.25 5.05 -23.05
N GLN A 137 -1.79 5.79 -22.04
CA GLN A 137 -2.12 7.20 -21.85
C GLN A 137 -1.58 8.05 -23.00
N SER A 138 -0.29 7.91 -23.35
CA SER A 138 0.31 8.64 -24.47
C SER A 138 -0.35 8.36 -25.83
N MET A 139 -0.81 7.13 -26.08
CA MET A 139 -1.56 6.80 -27.30
C MET A 139 -2.97 7.42 -27.33
N THR A 140 -3.58 7.62 -26.17
CA THR A 140 -4.91 8.22 -26.01
C THR A 140 -4.83 9.74 -26.18
N GLU A 141 -3.79 10.37 -25.62
CA GLU A 141 -3.51 11.80 -25.74
C GLU A 141 -3.12 12.23 -27.15
N ALA A 142 -2.41 11.36 -27.88
CA ALA A 142 -2.02 11.61 -29.28
C ALA A 142 -3.20 11.61 -30.27
N GLY A 143 -4.43 11.32 -29.83
CA GLY A 143 -5.69 11.48 -30.59
C GLY A 143 -5.85 10.60 -31.84
N THR A 144 -4.82 9.85 -32.23
CA THR A 144 -4.73 9.17 -33.54
C THR A 144 -4.81 7.65 -33.43
N LYS A 145 -4.80 7.08 -32.21
CA LYS A 145 -4.65 5.62 -31.99
C LYS A 145 -5.59 5.04 -30.93
N TYR A 146 -6.82 5.55 -30.80
CA TYR A 146 -7.81 5.01 -29.86
C TYR A 146 -8.04 3.51 -30.01
N GLY A 147 -8.10 2.99 -31.25
CA GLY A 147 -8.29 1.55 -31.49
C GLY A 147 -7.15 0.67 -30.95
N MET A 148 -5.90 1.12 -31.09
CA MET A 148 -4.74 0.41 -30.55
C MET A 148 -4.67 0.50 -29.03
N ALA A 149 -5.00 1.67 -28.47
CA ALA A 149 -5.06 1.89 -27.02
C ALA A 149 -6.11 0.98 -26.38
N SER A 150 -7.33 0.89 -26.94
CA SER A 150 -8.38 0.00 -26.44
C SER A 150 -7.97 -1.48 -26.50
N ALA A 151 -7.34 -1.92 -27.61
CA ALA A 151 -6.85 -3.29 -27.73
C ALA A 151 -5.78 -3.63 -26.68
N LEU A 152 -4.84 -2.70 -26.44
CA LEU A 152 -3.83 -2.82 -25.37
C LEU A 152 -4.49 -2.92 -23.99
N SER A 153 -5.49 -2.09 -23.69
CA SER A 153 -6.20 -2.13 -22.40
C SER A 153 -6.89 -3.47 -22.15
N TRP A 154 -7.56 -4.04 -23.17
CA TRP A 154 -8.18 -5.36 -23.06
C TRP A 154 -7.16 -6.48 -22.84
N MET A 155 -6.04 -6.45 -23.57
CA MET A 155 -4.95 -7.42 -23.36
C MET A 155 -4.37 -7.31 -21.95
N TYR A 156 -4.12 -6.09 -21.49
CA TYR A 156 -3.60 -5.82 -20.15
C TYR A 156 -4.57 -6.28 -19.05
N MET A 157 -5.87 -6.01 -19.21
CA MET A 157 -6.91 -6.48 -18.30
C MET A 157 -6.93 -8.01 -18.17
N LEU A 158 -6.75 -8.75 -19.27
CA LEU A 158 -6.69 -10.21 -19.22
C LEU A 158 -5.44 -10.71 -18.49
N ILE A 159 -4.29 -10.08 -18.74
CA ILE A 159 -3.03 -10.44 -18.08
C ILE A 159 -3.11 -10.18 -16.57
N THR A 160 -3.66 -9.04 -16.15
CA THR A 160 -3.84 -8.72 -14.73
C THR A 160 -4.81 -9.69 -14.07
N LEU A 161 -5.94 -10.02 -14.72
CA LEU A 161 -6.89 -11.03 -14.22
C LEU A 161 -6.26 -12.40 -14.03
N VAL A 162 -5.48 -12.88 -15.00
CA VAL A 162 -4.78 -14.16 -14.91
C VAL A 162 -3.78 -14.14 -13.76
N THR A 163 -3.03 -13.04 -13.60
CA THR A 163 -2.05 -12.90 -12.51
C THR A 163 -2.72 -12.90 -11.13
N ILE A 164 -3.83 -12.17 -10.98
CA ILE A 164 -4.63 -12.14 -9.75
C ILE A 164 -5.20 -13.53 -9.46
N LEU A 165 -5.71 -14.22 -10.47
CA LEU A 165 -6.29 -15.55 -10.32
C LEU A 165 -5.23 -16.57 -9.88
N ILE A 166 -4.04 -16.55 -10.48
CA ILE A 166 -2.91 -17.40 -10.06
C ILE A 166 -2.53 -17.09 -8.60
N PHE A 167 -2.45 -15.81 -8.24
CA PHE A 167 -2.10 -15.40 -6.88
C PHE A 167 -3.14 -15.89 -5.86
N ILE A 168 -4.43 -15.73 -6.15
CA ILE A 168 -5.53 -16.20 -5.28
C ILE A 168 -5.51 -17.72 -5.16
N LEU A 169 -5.27 -18.46 -6.25
CA LEU A 169 -5.17 -19.92 -6.20
C LEU A 169 -3.98 -20.38 -5.34
N LEU A 170 -2.85 -19.68 -5.39
CA LEU A 170 -1.69 -19.94 -4.54
C LEU A 170 -1.99 -19.65 -3.06
N THR A 171 -2.63 -18.52 -2.75
CA THR A 171 -2.96 -18.14 -1.35
C THR A 171 -4.12 -18.95 -0.77
N ARG A 172 -5.05 -19.44 -1.58
CA ARG A 172 -6.09 -20.39 -1.12
C ARG A 172 -5.51 -21.68 -0.55
N ARG A 173 -4.31 -22.08 -0.99
CA ARG A 173 -3.61 -23.26 -0.46
C ARG A 173 -3.04 -23.02 0.94
N TRP A 174 -2.82 -21.76 1.33
CA TRP A 174 -2.34 -21.35 2.65
C TRP A 174 -3.45 -21.15 3.69
N LEU A 175 -4.72 -21.06 3.25
CA LEU A 175 -5.89 -20.87 4.11
C LEU A 175 -6.56 -22.20 4.56
N ARG A 176 -5.97 -23.36 4.22
CA ARG A 176 -6.35 -24.67 4.74
C ARG A 176 -5.36 -25.11 5.80
#